data_AF-A0A383D6D4-F1
#
_entry.id   AF-A0A383D6D4-F1
#
_cell.length_a   1.000
_cell.length_b   1.000
_cell.length_c   1.000
_cell.angle_alpha   90.00
_cell.angle_beta   90.00
_cell.angle_gamma   90.00
#
_symmetry.space_group_name_H-M   'P 1'
#
loop_
_entity.id
_entity.type
_entity.pdbx_description
1 polymer ?
#
loop_
_entity_poly.entity_id
_entity_poly.type
_entity_poly.pdbx_seq_one_letter_code
_entity_poly.pdbx_strand_id
1 'polypeptide(L)'
;VASLVGEAGRIETHRGRSLGPHQTGVGNGRKLAAPTGLRSGFGAFPGCHRPFVAWRRLGDSMPPIPIQKMRFLSPSEIEDLAEAITPHFELLIRFSAQTGLRIGEIAGLQGGDYHSGRQTVSVKRQLLKDTVPPVYGDPKTRAGVRTLTLTPALAERIESLSVIGSAPMFTSL
;
A
#
# COMPACT_ATOMS: atom_id res chain seq x y z
N VAL A 1 36.31 -26.73 -29.91
CA VAL A 1 37.18 -27.91 -29.68
C VAL A 1 37.68 -27.78 -28.24
N ALA A 2 37.39 -28.67 -27.29
CA ALA A 2 36.70 -29.97 -27.34
C ALA A 2 35.65 -30.12 -26.21
N SER A 3 34.79 -31.13 -26.33
CA SER A 3 33.80 -31.55 -25.32
C SER A 3 34.33 -32.71 -24.46
N LEU A 4 33.71 -32.95 -23.29
CA LEU A 4 33.47 -34.24 -22.58
C LEU A 4 32.54 -33.85 -21.38
N VAL A 5 31.27 -34.26 -21.24
CA VAL A 5 30.68 -35.62 -21.03
C VAL A 5 31.21 -36.24 -19.73
N GLY A 6 30.44 -36.75 -18.75
CA GLY A 6 29.00 -37.00 -18.49
C GLY A 6 28.79 -36.92 -16.96
N GLU A 7 27.77 -37.46 -16.27
CA GLU A 7 26.76 -38.48 -16.58
C GLU A 7 25.50 -38.24 -15.68
N ALA A 8 24.40 -38.96 -15.92
CA ALA A 8 23.08 -38.75 -15.31
C ALA A 8 22.90 -39.25 -13.85
N GLY A 9 21.90 -38.69 -13.15
CA GLY A 9 21.37 -39.19 -11.88
C GLY A 9 19.83 -39.18 -11.86
N ARG A 10 19.22 -40.36 -11.86
CA ARG A 10 17.77 -40.61 -12.10
C ARG A 10 17.44 -42.03 -11.58
N ILE A 11 16.27 -42.39 -11.06
CA ILE A 11 14.99 -41.70 -10.77
C ILE A 11 14.53 -42.27 -9.40
N GLU A 12 13.78 -41.55 -8.54
CA GLU A 12 12.84 -42.29 -7.68
C GLU A 12 11.51 -41.59 -7.36
N THR A 13 10.43 -42.26 -7.77
CA THR A 13 9.02 -41.94 -7.54
C THR A 13 8.48 -42.72 -6.35
N HIS A 14 7.82 -42.06 -5.41
CA HIS A 14 6.90 -42.72 -4.48
C HIS A 14 5.44 -42.26 -4.69
N ARG A 15 4.55 -43.22 -4.96
CA ARG A 15 3.10 -43.05 -5.13
C ARG A 15 2.33 -43.74 -4.00
N GLY A 16 1.38 -43.02 -3.40
CA GLY A 16 0.29 -43.59 -2.56
C GLY A 16 0.75 -44.11 -1.19
N ARG A 17 -0.13 -44.27 -0.19
CA ARG A 17 -1.60 -44.07 -0.06
C ARG A 17 -1.81 -43.37 1.32
N SER A 18 -2.89 -42.67 1.63
CA SER A 18 -4.29 -43.12 1.56
C SER A 18 -5.26 -41.94 1.73
N LEU A 19 -6.46 -42.07 1.14
CA LEU A 19 -7.60 -41.18 1.37
C LEU A 19 -8.65 -41.93 2.21
N GLY A 20 -9.14 -41.28 3.25
CA GLY A 20 -10.17 -41.77 4.20
C GLY A 20 -11.04 -40.59 4.67
N PRO A 21 -12.27 -40.85 5.15
CA PRO A 21 -13.41 -40.10 4.63
C PRO A 21 -13.84 -38.87 5.45
N HIS A 22 -14.27 -37.85 4.69
CA HIS A 22 -15.56 -37.17 4.84
C HIS A 22 -16.06 -36.89 6.27
N GLN A 23 -15.74 -35.71 6.82
CA GLN A 23 -16.58 -35.07 7.83
C GLN A 23 -17.08 -33.72 7.32
N THR A 24 -18.37 -33.69 6.98
CA THR A 24 -19.13 -32.48 6.61
C THR A 24 -19.41 -31.64 7.85
N GLY A 25 -18.50 -30.73 8.18
CA GLY A 25 -18.76 -29.66 9.14
C GLY A 25 -19.78 -28.67 8.57
N VAL A 26 -21.04 -28.76 9.02
CA VAL A 26 -22.10 -27.80 8.69
C VAL A 26 -21.84 -26.49 9.43
N GLY A 27 -20.93 -25.68 8.89
CA GLY A 27 -20.68 -24.30 9.31
C GLY A 27 -21.61 -23.36 8.54
N ASN A 28 -22.61 -22.78 9.21
CA ASN A 28 -23.52 -21.78 8.64
C ASN A 28 -22.83 -20.42 8.46
N GLY A 29 -21.79 -20.39 7.64
CA GLY A 29 -20.98 -19.22 7.32
C GLY A 29 -21.70 -18.32 6.33
N ARG A 30 -22.66 -17.52 6.81
CA ARG A 30 -23.13 -16.35 6.07
C ARG A 30 -21.91 -15.49 5.77
N LYS A 31 -21.47 -15.43 4.51
CA LYS A 31 -20.49 -14.45 4.05
C LYS A 31 -21.11 -13.06 4.22
N LEU A 32 -20.84 -12.41 5.35
CA LEU A 32 -20.98 -10.96 5.45
C LEU A 32 -19.92 -10.36 4.52
N ALA A 33 -20.32 -10.11 3.28
CA ALA A 33 -19.58 -9.22 2.40
C ALA A 33 -19.60 -7.83 3.05
N ALA A 34 -18.48 -7.43 3.65
CA ALA A 34 -18.31 -6.06 4.11
C ALA A 34 -18.38 -5.12 2.90
N PRO A 35 -19.30 -4.14 2.85
CA PRO A 35 -19.46 -3.26 1.68
C PRO A 35 -18.42 -2.13 1.70
N THR A 36 -17.14 -2.49 1.76
CA THR A 36 -16.00 -1.57 1.75
C THR A 36 -15.74 -1.05 0.32
N GLY A 37 -16.67 -0.25 -0.20
CA GLY A 37 -16.56 0.31 -1.56
C GLY A 37 -17.65 1.31 -1.97
N LEU A 38 -18.77 1.42 -1.24
CA LEU A 38 -19.94 2.17 -1.71
C LEU A 38 -19.99 3.66 -1.29
N ARG A 39 -18.88 4.40 -1.39
CA ARG A 39 -18.87 5.88 -1.17
C ARG A 39 -18.04 6.74 -2.13
N SER A 40 -17.26 6.18 -3.05
CA SER A 40 -16.44 6.94 -4.02
C SER A 40 -16.88 6.71 -5.47
N GLY A 41 -18.12 7.06 -5.79
CA GLY A 41 -18.74 6.79 -7.10
C GLY A 41 -19.82 7.79 -7.53
N PHE A 42 -19.68 9.08 -7.16
CA PHE A 42 -20.56 10.16 -7.62
C PHE A 42 -19.82 11.08 -8.62
N GLY A 43 -19.34 10.49 -9.72
CA GLY A 43 -18.99 11.21 -10.95
C GLY A 43 -20.16 11.13 -11.92
N ALA A 44 -20.60 12.27 -12.45
CA ALA A 44 -21.80 12.33 -13.31
C ALA A 44 -21.53 11.73 -14.69
N PHE A 45 -22.21 10.63 -15.02
CA PHE A 45 -22.37 10.18 -16.41
C PHE A 45 -23.55 10.93 -17.05
N PRO A 46 -23.34 11.73 -18.11
CA PRO A 46 -24.44 12.37 -18.82
C PRO A 46 -25.20 11.33 -19.66
N GLY A 47 -26.48 11.12 -19.35
CA GLY A 47 -27.36 10.19 -20.08
C GLY A 47 -28.30 9.37 -19.20
N CYS A 48 -27.95 9.13 -17.93
CA CYS A 48 -28.84 8.43 -17.01
C CYS A 48 -29.95 9.37 -16.49
N HIS A 49 -31.14 9.29 -17.10
CA HIS A 49 -32.36 9.86 -16.55
C HIS A 49 -32.57 9.36 -15.10
N ARG A 50 -32.60 10.30 -14.15
CA ARG A 50 -32.81 10.03 -12.72
C ARG A 50 -34.15 9.33 -12.45
N PRO A 51 -34.14 8.28 -11.62
CA PRO A 51 -35.19 8.08 -10.62
C PRO A 51 -34.62 8.41 -9.23
N PHE A 52 -34.46 9.70 -8.91
CA PHE A 52 -34.11 10.19 -7.57
C PHE A 52 -35.33 10.11 -6.61
N VAL A 53 -36.07 9.01 -6.66
CA VAL A 53 -37.37 8.82 -5.98
C VAL A 53 -37.48 7.50 -5.21
N ALA A 54 -36.56 6.54 -5.41
CA ALA A 54 -36.59 5.25 -4.71
C ALA A 54 -36.29 5.36 -3.19
N TRP A 55 -35.49 6.33 -2.76
CA TRP A 55 -35.00 6.44 -1.37
C TRP A 55 -35.94 7.19 -0.41
N ARG A 56 -37.15 7.56 -0.83
CA ARG A 56 -38.08 8.39 -0.02
C ARG A 56 -39.22 7.62 0.66
N ARG A 57 -39.19 6.28 0.66
CA ARG A 57 -40.32 5.44 1.13
C ARG A 57 -39.94 4.31 2.12
N LEU A 58 -38.67 4.17 2.49
CA LEU A 58 -38.26 3.30 3.59
C LEU A 58 -37.44 4.11 4.58
N GLY A 59 -37.77 3.99 5.87
CA GLY A 59 -37.09 4.68 6.99
C GLY A 59 -35.71 4.10 7.31
N ASP A 60 -35.15 3.29 6.42
CA ASP A 60 -33.89 2.59 6.57
C ASP A 60 -32.73 3.51 6.17
N SER A 61 -32.41 4.44 7.06
CA SER A 61 -31.03 4.96 7.11
C SER A 61 -30.09 3.77 7.18
N MET A 62 -28.98 3.81 6.42
CA MET A 62 -27.94 2.78 6.52
C MET A 62 -27.62 2.53 7.99
N PRO A 63 -27.53 1.26 8.43
CA PRO A 63 -27.22 0.95 9.82
C PRO A 63 -25.89 1.63 10.19
N PRO A 64 -25.79 2.28 11.36
CA PRO A 64 -24.59 2.97 11.75
C PRO A 64 -23.43 1.97 11.82
N ILE A 65 -22.44 2.14 10.95
CA ILE A 65 -21.24 1.29 10.94
C ILE A 65 -20.51 1.55 12.27
N PRO A 66 -20.34 0.54 13.13
CA PRO A 66 -19.73 0.75 14.44
C PRO A 66 -18.26 1.18 14.26
N ILE A 67 -17.91 2.31 14.86
CA ILE A 67 -16.54 2.83 14.81
C ILE A 67 -15.60 1.92 15.61
N GLN A 68 -14.79 1.13 14.90
CA GLN A 68 -13.67 0.42 15.51
C GLN A 68 -12.60 1.42 15.92
N LYS A 69 -12.16 1.38 17.18
CA LYS A 69 -11.08 2.25 17.67
C LYS A 69 -9.77 1.83 17.01
N MET A 70 -9.07 2.79 16.39
CA MET A 70 -7.74 2.55 15.84
C MET A 70 -6.73 2.37 16.98
N ARG A 71 -5.95 1.29 16.94
CA ARG A 71 -4.74 1.12 17.76
C ARG A 71 -3.56 1.70 16.98
N PHE A 72 -2.84 2.63 17.59
CA PHE A 72 -1.59 3.15 17.03
C PHE A 72 -0.41 2.32 17.53
N LEU A 73 0.65 2.25 16.72
CA LEU A 73 1.92 1.64 17.12
C LEU A 73 2.67 2.60 18.05
N SER A 74 3.35 2.04 19.05
CA SER A 74 4.37 2.74 19.83
C SER A 74 5.68 2.90 19.03
N PRO A 75 6.59 3.82 19.42
CA PRO A 75 7.87 3.98 18.73
C PRO A 75 8.71 2.71 18.64
N SER A 76 8.71 1.86 19.68
CA SER A 76 9.40 0.57 19.64
C SER A 76 8.75 -0.40 18.63
N GLU A 77 7.42 -0.51 18.62
CA GLU A 77 6.71 -1.36 17.63
C GLU A 77 6.92 -0.90 16.18
N ILE A 78 7.24 0.38 15.96
CA ILE A 78 7.57 0.91 14.62
C ILE A 78 8.95 0.44 14.19
N GLU A 79 9.93 0.42 15.10
CA GLU A 79 11.26 -0.12 14.84
C GLU A 79 11.22 -1.65 14.68
N ASP A 80 10.53 -2.36 15.57
CA ASP A 80 10.29 -3.81 15.45
C ASP A 80 9.68 -4.19 14.08
N LEU A 81 8.74 -3.38 13.58
CA LEU A 81 8.12 -3.56 12.27
C LEU A 81 9.08 -3.21 11.11
N ALA A 82 9.92 -2.18 11.27
CA ALA A 82 10.90 -1.79 10.27
C ALA A 82 12.02 -2.83 10.12
N GLU A 83 12.40 -3.51 11.21
CA GLU A 83 13.38 -4.61 11.19
C GLU A 83 12.79 -5.94 10.69
N ALA A 84 11.51 -6.22 10.96
CA ALA A 84 10.86 -7.48 10.56
C ALA A 84 10.37 -7.51 9.10
N ILE A 85 10.24 -6.36 8.42
CA ILE A 85 9.79 -6.28 7.02
C ILE A 85 10.98 -6.45 6.05
N THR A 86 10.68 -6.72 4.77
CA THR A 86 11.69 -6.73 3.70
C THR A 86 12.54 -5.45 3.77
N PRO A 87 13.89 -5.51 3.76
CA PRO A 87 14.76 -4.35 3.98
C PRO A 87 14.49 -3.13 3.07
N HIS A 88 13.95 -3.38 1.87
CA HIS A 88 13.53 -2.34 0.93
C HIS A 88 12.38 -1.44 1.45
N PHE A 89 11.52 -1.97 2.34
CA PHE A 89 10.40 -1.23 2.94
C PHE A 89 10.69 -0.68 4.34
N GLU A 90 11.85 -1.00 4.94
CA GLU A 90 12.28 -0.45 6.24
C GLU A 90 12.24 1.10 6.24
N LEU A 91 12.84 1.72 5.22
CA LEU A 91 12.83 3.18 5.04
C LEU A 91 11.39 3.72 4.95
N LEU A 92 10.49 3.03 4.23
CA LEU A 92 9.09 3.43 4.06
C LEU A 92 8.36 3.46 5.41
N ILE A 93 8.57 2.46 6.27
CA ILE A 93 7.99 2.42 7.63
C ILE A 93 8.48 3.62 8.45
N ARG A 94 9.79 3.79 8.63
CA ARG A 94 10.37 4.90 9.42
C ARG A 94 9.97 6.27 8.88
N PHE A 95 10.03 6.45 7.56
CA PHE A 95 9.63 7.69 6.90
C PHE A 95 8.14 8.00 7.11
N SER A 96 7.26 7.01 6.97
CA SER A 96 5.82 7.20 7.19
C SER A 96 5.49 7.56 8.64
N ALA A 97 6.17 6.92 9.60
CA ALA A 97 6.03 7.17 11.03
C ALA A 97 6.46 8.59 11.42
N GLN A 98 7.62 9.07 10.91
CA GLN A 98 8.09 10.43 11.20
C GLN A 98 7.22 11.50 10.51
N THR A 99 6.85 11.30 9.24
CA THR A 99 6.28 12.38 8.40
C THR A 99 4.76 12.46 8.42
N GLY A 100 4.06 11.37 8.76
CA GLY A 100 2.59 11.30 8.75
C GLY A 100 1.97 11.63 7.38
N LEU A 101 2.70 11.42 6.29
CA LEU A 101 2.19 11.64 4.93
C LEU A 101 1.15 10.58 4.55
N ARG A 102 0.22 10.94 3.67
CA ARG A 102 -0.71 9.97 3.08
C ARG A 102 0.06 9.04 2.15
N ILE A 103 -0.36 7.78 2.07
CA ILE A 103 0.31 6.79 1.21
C ILE A 103 0.46 7.24 -0.26
N GLY A 104 -0.54 7.95 -0.81
CA GLY A 104 -0.44 8.55 -2.15
C GLY A 104 0.56 9.70 -2.25
N GLU A 105 0.71 10.51 -1.19
CA GLU A 105 1.75 11.57 -1.13
C GLU A 105 3.14 10.93 -1.07
N ILE A 106 3.33 9.87 -0.27
CA ILE A 106 4.59 9.10 -0.20
C ILE A 106 4.94 8.47 -1.55
N ALA A 107 3.98 7.79 -2.19
CA ALA A 107 4.16 7.19 -3.52
C ALA A 107 4.31 8.25 -4.65
N GLY A 108 4.01 9.52 -4.38
CA GLY A 108 4.24 10.65 -5.28
C GLY A 108 5.64 11.28 -5.18
N LEU A 109 6.40 10.95 -4.12
CA LEU A 109 7.75 11.50 -3.91
C LEU A 109 8.73 10.98 -4.96
N GLN A 110 9.52 11.89 -5.50
CA GLN A 110 10.67 11.58 -6.34
C GLN A 110 11.95 11.89 -5.55
N GLY A 111 13.06 11.23 -5.86
CA GLY A 111 14.33 11.47 -5.18
C GLY A 111 14.79 12.94 -5.22
N GLY A 112 14.46 13.67 -6.28
CA GLY A 112 14.72 15.10 -6.46
C GLY A 112 13.82 16.04 -5.65
N ASP A 113 12.92 15.52 -4.82
CA ASP A 113 12.20 16.31 -3.81
C ASP A 113 12.91 16.32 -2.43
N TYR A 114 13.93 15.48 -2.26
CA TYR A 114 14.80 15.48 -1.08
C TYR A 114 15.98 16.45 -1.26
N HIS A 115 16.31 17.16 -0.18
CA HIS A 115 17.35 18.20 -0.16
C HIS A 115 18.35 17.90 0.97
N SER A 116 19.40 17.11 0.68
CA SER A 116 20.44 16.69 1.63
C SER A 116 20.94 17.81 2.54
N GLY A 117 21.41 18.93 1.96
CA GLY A 117 21.97 20.05 2.72
C GLY A 117 21.01 20.78 3.66
N ARG A 118 19.72 20.44 3.65
CA ARG A 118 18.71 20.94 4.62
C ARG A 118 18.00 19.82 5.38
N GLN A 119 18.26 18.56 5.05
CA GLN A 119 17.54 17.38 5.53
C GLN A 119 16.01 17.53 5.38
N THR A 120 15.56 18.12 4.26
CA THR A 120 14.13 18.38 4.01
C THR A 120 13.59 17.65 2.78
N VAL A 121 12.33 17.23 2.84
CA VAL A 121 11.58 16.68 1.71
C VAL A 121 10.41 17.60 1.34
N SER A 122 10.22 17.90 0.05
CA SER A 122 9.13 18.74 -0.45
C SER A 122 8.01 17.91 -1.08
N VAL A 123 6.88 17.82 -0.40
CA VAL A 123 5.66 17.19 -0.93
C VAL A 123 5.04 18.12 -1.97
N LYS A 124 5.07 17.71 -3.24
CA LYS A 124 4.56 18.51 -4.38
C LYS A 124 3.43 17.82 -5.14
N ARG A 125 3.33 16.48 -5.07
CA ARG A 125 2.37 15.66 -5.83
C ARG A 125 2.03 14.38 -5.07
N GLN A 126 0.99 13.70 -5.49
CA GLN A 126 0.62 12.35 -5.06
C GLN A 126 0.46 11.42 -6.25
N LEU A 127 0.68 10.11 -6.06
CA LEU A 127 0.26 9.08 -7.00
C LEU A 127 -1.27 8.94 -6.92
N LEU A 128 -1.96 9.17 -8.04
CA LEU A 128 -3.41 9.04 -8.16
C LEU A 128 -3.82 7.64 -8.63
N LYS A 129 -3.04 7.05 -9.55
CA LYS A 129 -3.21 5.69 -10.04
C LYS A 129 -1.86 5.06 -10.32
N ASP A 130 -1.70 3.84 -9.84
CA ASP A 130 -0.61 2.96 -10.20
C ASP A 130 -0.94 2.28 -11.54
N THR A 131 -0.33 2.78 -12.61
CA THR A 131 -0.52 2.36 -13.99
C THR A 131 0.82 2.47 -14.73
N VAL A 132 0.88 1.99 -15.98
CA VAL A 132 2.03 2.21 -16.86
C VAL A 132 1.61 3.12 -18.02
N PRO A 133 2.04 4.40 -18.07
CA PRO A 133 2.81 5.13 -17.06
C PRO A 133 1.98 5.49 -15.81
N PRO A 134 2.62 5.78 -14.66
CA PRO A 134 1.92 6.15 -13.43
C PRO A 134 1.27 7.53 -13.54
N VAL A 135 0.08 7.68 -12.96
CA VAL A 135 -0.65 8.96 -12.99
C VAL A 135 -0.44 9.71 -11.68
N TYR A 136 0.28 10.83 -11.77
CA TYR A 136 0.45 11.78 -10.66
C TYR A 136 -0.53 12.94 -10.76
N GLY A 137 -0.74 13.64 -9.64
CA GLY A 137 -1.45 14.91 -9.60
C GLY A 137 -1.24 15.67 -8.29
N ASP A 138 -1.90 16.82 -8.16
CA ASP A 138 -1.79 17.66 -6.98
C ASP A 138 -2.19 16.92 -5.69
N PRO A 139 -1.57 17.23 -4.53
CA PRO A 139 -2.01 16.71 -3.24
C PRO A 139 -3.50 17.00 -2.98
N LYS A 140 -4.17 16.11 -2.25
CA LYS A 140 -5.63 16.13 -2.06
C LYS A 140 -6.19 17.47 -1.54
N THR A 141 -5.36 18.26 -0.86
CA THR A 141 -5.66 19.63 -0.46
C THR A 141 -4.46 20.52 -0.73
N ARG A 142 -4.69 21.84 -0.87
CA ARG A 142 -3.63 22.84 -1.00
C ARG A 142 -2.60 22.78 0.15
N ALA A 143 -3.04 22.42 1.35
CA ALA A 143 -2.17 22.24 2.53
C ALA A 143 -1.29 20.98 2.48
N GLY A 144 -1.53 20.08 1.50
CA GLY A 144 -0.66 18.94 1.22
C GLY A 144 0.63 19.33 0.48
N VAL A 145 0.68 20.51 -0.15
CA VAL A 145 1.93 21.07 -0.69
C VAL A 145 2.71 21.70 0.47
N ARG A 146 3.76 21.01 0.92
CA ARG A 146 4.54 21.41 2.11
C ARG A 146 5.96 20.83 2.08
N THR A 147 6.88 21.50 2.76
CA THR A 147 8.22 20.97 3.04
C THR A 147 8.25 20.46 4.48
N LEU A 148 8.81 19.27 4.68
CA LEU A 148 9.00 18.64 5.99
C LEU A 148 10.50 18.49 6.29
N THR A 149 10.89 18.74 7.53
CA THR A 149 12.25 18.47 8.04
C THR A 149 12.32 17.05 8.57
N LEU A 150 13.38 16.32 8.21
CA LEU A 150 13.64 14.95 8.65
C LEU A 150 14.59 14.93 9.85
N THR A 151 14.70 13.78 10.52
CA THR A 151 15.76 13.57 11.53
C THR A 151 17.09 13.27 10.83
N PRO A 152 18.24 13.57 11.47
CA PRO A 152 19.55 13.21 10.91
C PRO A 152 19.67 11.72 10.56
N ALA A 153 19.22 10.82 11.45
CA ALA A 153 19.23 9.38 11.20
C ALA A 153 18.41 8.96 9.97
N LEU A 154 17.25 9.59 9.73
CA LEU A 154 16.44 9.31 8.54
C LEU A 154 17.07 9.90 7.27
N ALA A 155 17.70 11.07 7.36
CA ALA A 155 18.44 11.69 6.26
C ALA A 155 19.65 10.83 5.85
N GLU A 156 20.45 10.38 6.81
CA GLU A 156 21.55 9.43 6.60
C GLU A 156 21.07 8.14 5.95
N ARG A 157 19.91 7.60 6.38
CA ARG A 157 19.35 6.38 5.80
C ARG A 157 18.92 6.58 4.34
N ILE A 158 18.27 7.70 4.01
CA ILE A 158 17.91 8.09 2.63
C ILE A 158 19.16 8.16 1.74
N GLU A 159 20.23 8.78 2.24
CA GLU A 159 21.48 8.94 1.50
C GLU A 159 22.21 7.60 1.32
N SER A 160 22.23 6.74 2.34
CA SER A 160 22.81 5.39 2.27
C SER A 160 22.16 4.50 1.20
N LEU A 161 20.87 4.72 0.92
CA LEU A 161 20.10 3.94 -0.07
C LEU A 161 20.11 4.57 -1.47
N SER A 162 20.77 5.72 -1.64
CA SER A 162 20.93 6.41 -2.94
C SER A 162 19.62 6.68 -3.70
N VAL A 163 18.49 6.84 -2.97
CA VAL A 163 17.15 7.10 -3.53
C VAL A 163 16.96 8.55 -4.02
N ILE A 164 18.01 9.15 -4.58
CA ILE A 164 18.11 10.55 -5.00
C ILE A 164 18.11 10.62 -6.54
N GLY A 165 17.36 11.58 -7.10
CA GLY A 165 17.25 11.77 -8.56
C GLY A 165 15.81 11.76 -9.08
N SER A 166 15.65 11.64 -10.40
CA SER A 166 14.35 11.82 -11.07
C SER A 166 13.39 10.61 -10.99
N ALA A 167 13.75 9.56 -10.27
CA ALA A 167 12.92 8.36 -10.07
C ALA A 167 12.06 8.47 -8.78
N PRO A 168 10.98 7.67 -8.65
CA PRO A 168 10.21 7.60 -7.41
C PRO A 168 11.10 7.15 -6.25
N MET A 169 10.97 7.82 -5.10
CA MET A 169 11.77 7.53 -3.91
C MET A 169 11.45 6.15 -3.31
N PHE A 170 10.21 5.69 -3.47
CA PHE A 170 9.73 4.38 -3.03
C PHE A 170 9.12 3.64 -4.22
N THR A 171 9.67 2.49 -4.56
CA THR A 171 9.18 1.57 -5.60
C THR A 171 8.95 0.18 -5.00
N SER A 172 8.18 -0.67 -5.67
CA SER A 172 8.45 -2.11 -5.62
C SER A 172 9.55 -2.41 -6.63
N LEU A 173 10.55 -3.22 -6.23
CA LEU A 173 11.65 -3.68 -7.08
C LEU A 173 11.15 -4.43 -8.33
#